data_AF-A0A2E6NES3-F1
#
_entry.id   AF-A0A2E6NES3-F1
#
_cell.length_a   1.000
_cell.length_b   1.000
_cell.length_c   1.000
_cell.angle_alpha   90.00
_cell.angle_beta   90.00
_cell.angle_gamma   90.00
#
_symmetry.space_group_name_H-M   'P 1'
#
loop_
_entity.id
_entity.type
_entity.pdbx_description
1 polymer ?
#
loop_
_entity_poly.entity_id
_entity_poly.type
_entity_poly.pdbx_seq_one_letter_code
_entity_poly.pdbx_strand_id
1 'polypeptide(L)'
;MQKKKLYIHEIFKRANLTFTILGLDQKNSKIGIAIATYSLAVGSTCPQLVNNKYAITSQASTNPIIGKNIAEKIKNEDPKSIINEILNKDKFREYRQLAVLSINGEKFTHTGSKTKDFKGFITGKNSISIGNFLYNEKVLIDMMKTFEENSDIELGDRLIMSLKAGKKAGGQFGSDGQYLPERSACLMIGSKNEIFPIDIRVDFSNKPVEDLSKAYKEYRKMHNYYLARSENPSKIPSQDEWIKKIKSNNKDK
;
A
#
# COMPACT_ATOMS: atom_id res chain seq x y z
N MET A 1 42.10 1.12 36.35
CA MET A 1 41.85 1.83 35.07
C MET A 1 41.62 0.80 33.97
N GLN A 2 40.36 0.51 33.62
CA GLN A 2 40.01 -0.51 32.63
C GLN A 2 38.84 -0.05 31.75
N LYS A 3 39.16 0.10 30.46
CA LYS A 3 38.34 0.01 29.23
C LYS A 3 36.85 0.44 29.30
N LYS A 4 36.58 1.72 29.00
CA LYS A 4 35.33 2.18 28.38
C LYS A 4 35.38 1.87 26.87
N LYS A 5 34.81 0.75 26.44
CA LYS A 5 34.63 0.45 25.00
C LYS A 5 33.38 -0.42 24.80
N LEU A 6 32.20 0.15 25.00
CA LEU A 6 30.94 -0.54 24.69
C LEU A 6 29.83 0.46 24.30
N TYR A 7 29.12 0.11 23.22
CA TYR A 7 27.80 0.59 22.76
C TYR A 7 27.66 1.90 21.97
N ILE A 8 28.35 2.04 20.82
CA ILE A 8 27.90 2.98 19.75
C ILE A 8 27.57 2.27 18.41
N HIS A 9 27.93 0.99 18.24
CA HIS A 9 27.82 0.31 16.93
C HIS A 9 26.51 -0.44 16.64
N GLU A 10 25.55 -0.55 17.58
CA GLU A 10 24.37 -1.42 17.38
C GLU A 10 23.06 -0.73 16.98
N ILE A 11 22.98 0.60 16.93
CA ILE A 11 21.71 1.30 16.66
C ILE A 11 21.37 1.35 15.15
N PHE A 12 22.30 1.00 14.26
CA PHE A 12 22.16 1.22 12.81
C PHE A 12 21.48 0.11 11.98
N LYS A 13 21.02 -0.99 12.60
CA LYS A 13 20.48 -2.16 11.85
C LYS A 13 18.95 -2.26 11.73
N ARG A 14 18.17 -1.34 12.29
CA ARG A 14 16.70 -1.44 12.26
C ARG A 14 16.09 -0.45 11.29
N ALA A 15 15.97 -0.84 10.03
CA ALA A 15 15.09 -0.12 9.13
C ALA A 15 14.39 -1.10 8.18
N ASN A 16 13.09 -0.91 8.02
CA ASN A 16 12.22 -1.75 7.20
C ASN A 16 12.34 -1.29 5.74
N LEU A 17 12.43 -2.24 4.81
CA LEU A 17 12.58 -1.98 3.38
C LEU A 17 11.18 -1.95 2.75
N THR A 18 10.81 -0.98 1.90
CA THR A 18 9.41 -0.86 1.46
C THR A 18 9.27 -0.18 0.10
N PHE A 19 8.42 -0.72 -0.78
CA PHE A 19 7.89 0.00 -1.94
C PHE A 19 6.37 -0.10 -2.00
N THR A 20 5.76 1.02 -2.36
CA THR A 20 4.33 1.26 -2.21
C THR A 20 3.82 2.09 -3.38
N ILE A 21 2.62 1.78 -3.87
CA ILE A 21 1.91 2.53 -4.91
C ILE A 21 0.52 2.90 -4.38
N LEU A 22 0.18 4.18 -4.43
CA LEU A 22 -1.17 4.70 -4.19
C LEU A 22 -1.75 5.07 -5.56
N GLY A 23 -3.03 4.78 -5.76
CA GLY A 23 -3.68 4.99 -7.05
C GLY A 23 -5.15 5.40 -6.94
N LEU A 24 -5.55 6.26 -7.86
CA LEU A 24 -6.91 6.76 -8.04
C LEU A 24 -7.42 6.33 -9.42
N ASP A 25 -8.58 5.68 -9.44
CA ASP A 25 -9.40 5.51 -10.64
C ASP A 25 -10.57 6.50 -10.54
N GLN A 26 -10.36 7.67 -11.13
CA GLN A 26 -11.30 8.77 -11.09
C GLN A 26 -12.60 8.45 -11.83
N LYS A 27 -12.54 7.65 -12.90
CA LYS A 27 -13.71 7.27 -13.70
C LYS A 27 -14.69 6.44 -12.87
N ASN A 28 -14.17 5.51 -12.08
CA ASN A 28 -14.98 4.61 -11.26
C ASN A 28 -15.08 5.04 -9.79
N SER A 29 -14.55 6.22 -9.42
CA SER A 29 -14.50 6.72 -8.03
C SER A 29 -13.90 5.73 -7.04
N LYS A 30 -12.83 5.02 -7.45
CA LYS A 30 -12.08 4.08 -6.60
C LYS A 30 -10.72 4.65 -6.24
N ILE A 31 -10.28 4.40 -5.01
CA ILE A 31 -8.94 4.74 -4.54
C ILE A 31 -8.33 3.53 -3.84
N GLY A 32 -7.02 3.34 -3.96
CA GLY A 32 -6.37 2.21 -3.36
C GLY A 32 -4.88 2.39 -3.14
N ILE A 33 -4.32 1.40 -2.46
CA ILE A 33 -2.92 1.31 -2.12
C ILE A 33 -2.48 -0.15 -2.20
N ALA A 34 -1.29 -0.37 -2.76
CA ALA A 34 -0.60 -1.65 -2.66
C ALA A 34 0.82 -1.46 -2.18
N ILE A 35 1.29 -2.35 -1.31
CA ILE A 35 2.58 -2.25 -0.61
C ILE A 35 3.21 -3.63 -0.48
N ALA A 36 4.54 -3.70 -0.60
CA ALA A 36 5.31 -4.91 -0.31
C ALA A 36 6.60 -4.58 0.45
N THR A 37 7.03 -5.51 1.31
CA THR A 37 8.18 -5.30 2.21
C THR A 37 8.81 -6.63 2.63
N TYR A 38 10.09 -6.58 2.97
CA TYR A 38 10.76 -7.61 3.73
C TYR A 38 10.16 -7.83 5.12
N SER A 39 9.57 -6.83 5.78
CA SER A 39 8.97 -7.00 7.10
C SER A 39 7.71 -7.87 7.04
N LEU A 40 7.26 -8.39 8.18
CA LEU A 40 6.04 -9.20 8.26
C LEU A 40 4.81 -8.32 8.44
N ALA A 41 3.66 -8.83 8.02
CA ALA A 41 2.34 -8.26 8.28
C ALA A 41 2.19 -6.76 7.95
N VAL A 42 2.75 -6.31 6.82
CA VAL A 42 2.77 -4.88 6.45
C VAL A 42 1.40 -4.22 6.40
N GLY A 43 0.36 -4.99 6.04
CA GLY A 43 -1.01 -4.51 6.00
C GLY A 43 -1.55 -4.00 7.34
N SER A 44 -0.98 -4.45 8.47
CA SER A 44 -1.38 -3.98 9.81
C SER A 44 -0.68 -2.70 10.26
N THR A 45 0.44 -2.35 9.64
CA THR A 45 1.35 -1.32 10.18
C THR A 45 1.44 -0.07 9.31
N CYS A 46 1.44 -0.22 7.99
CA CYS A 46 1.72 0.88 7.07
C CYS A 46 0.48 1.44 6.35
N PRO A 47 -0.24 0.65 5.52
CA PRO A 47 -1.31 1.18 4.68
C PRO A 47 -2.58 1.41 5.50
N GLN A 48 -3.33 2.45 5.16
CA GLN A 48 -4.68 2.70 5.68
C GLN A 48 -5.57 3.26 4.57
N LEU A 49 -6.82 2.81 4.55
CA LEU A 49 -7.91 3.45 3.82
C LEU A 49 -8.86 4.15 4.79
N VAL A 50 -9.22 5.38 4.48
CA VAL A 50 -10.06 6.21 5.34
C VAL A 50 -11.32 6.62 4.60
N ASN A 51 -12.48 6.15 5.09
CA ASN A 51 -13.80 6.42 4.53
C ASN A 51 -13.91 6.18 3.00
N ASN A 52 -13.11 5.27 2.45
CA ASN A 52 -12.97 5.06 1.00
C ASN A 52 -12.61 6.33 0.20
N LYS A 53 -12.03 7.34 0.86
CA LYS A 53 -11.68 8.65 0.29
C LYS A 53 -10.20 8.96 0.33
N TYR A 54 -9.45 8.34 1.25
CA TYR A 54 -8.01 8.57 1.36
C TYR A 54 -7.26 7.24 1.41
N ALA A 55 -6.20 7.13 0.62
CA ALA A 55 -5.17 6.12 0.76
C ALA A 55 -3.96 6.75 1.46
N ILE A 56 -3.49 6.11 2.51
CA ILE A 56 -2.42 6.62 3.37
C ILE A 56 -1.39 5.51 3.58
N THR A 57 -0.11 5.85 3.60
CA THR A 57 0.95 4.99 4.14
C THR A 57 1.89 5.78 5.03
N SER A 58 2.25 5.20 6.18
CA SER A 58 3.43 5.58 6.97
C SER A 58 4.40 4.40 6.99
N GLN A 59 5.59 4.57 6.41
CA GLN A 59 6.57 3.50 6.18
C GLN A 59 8.00 3.92 6.59
N ALA A 60 8.99 3.10 6.22
CA ALA A 60 10.38 3.12 6.71
C ALA A 60 10.47 2.72 8.19
N SER A 61 10.90 3.60 9.09
CA SER A 61 10.67 3.39 10.52
C SER A 61 9.21 3.71 10.82
N THR A 62 8.30 2.80 10.49
CA THR A 62 6.84 2.99 10.62
C THR A 62 6.43 3.37 12.04
N ASN A 63 5.48 4.30 12.16
CA ASN A 63 4.71 4.54 13.37
C ASN A 63 3.21 4.47 13.02
N PRO A 64 2.52 3.35 13.31
CA PRO A 64 1.11 3.18 12.92
C PRO A 64 0.17 4.24 13.52
N ILE A 65 0.56 4.87 14.64
CA ILE A 65 -0.22 5.94 15.28
C ILE A 65 -0.31 7.18 14.37
N ILE A 66 0.73 7.47 13.57
CA ILE A 66 0.70 8.61 12.62
C ILE A 66 -0.43 8.42 11.61
N GLY A 67 -0.51 7.23 10.99
CA GLY A 67 -1.59 6.91 10.06
C GLY A 67 -2.96 7.06 10.71
N LYS A 68 -3.15 6.46 11.91
CA LYS A 68 -4.41 6.52 12.65
C LYS A 68 -4.84 7.95 12.96
N ASN A 69 -3.92 8.79 13.44
CA ASN A 69 -4.21 10.18 13.73
C ASN A 69 -4.58 10.99 12.48
N ILE A 70 -3.91 10.75 11.34
CA ILE A 70 -4.30 11.36 10.06
C ILE A 70 -5.71 10.89 9.69
N ALA A 71 -5.99 9.59 9.76
CA ALA A 71 -7.28 9.00 9.43
C ALA A 71 -8.44 9.54 10.27
N GLU A 72 -8.21 9.84 11.54
CA GLU A 72 -9.21 10.42 12.44
C GLU A 72 -9.47 11.90 12.10
N LYS A 73 -8.41 12.70 11.92
CA LYS A 73 -8.52 14.15 11.72
C LYS A 73 -8.96 14.55 10.32
N ILE A 74 -8.53 13.82 9.28
CA ILE A 74 -8.77 14.16 7.86
C ILE A 74 -10.25 14.15 7.46
N LYS A 75 -11.13 13.73 8.35
CA LYS A 75 -12.59 13.73 8.14
C LYS A 75 -13.20 15.14 8.14
N ASN A 76 -12.56 16.11 8.81
CA ASN A 76 -13.17 17.43 9.10
C ASN A 76 -12.31 18.63 8.67
N GLU A 77 -11.09 18.41 8.20
CA GLU A 77 -10.06 19.43 8.04
C GLU A 77 -9.22 19.22 6.76
N ASP A 78 -8.49 20.25 6.34
CA ASP A 78 -7.55 20.16 5.21
C ASP A 78 -6.45 19.11 5.47
N PRO A 79 -6.29 18.09 4.60
CA PRO A 79 -5.27 17.06 4.75
C PRO A 79 -3.87 17.60 5.00
N LYS A 80 -3.48 18.68 4.30
CA LYS A 80 -2.10 19.19 4.36
C LYS A 80 -1.78 19.80 5.71
N SER A 81 -2.68 20.60 6.28
CA SER A 81 -2.52 21.19 7.62
C SER A 81 -2.35 20.12 8.70
N ILE A 82 -3.26 19.13 8.72
CA ILE A 82 -3.26 18.01 9.67
C ILE A 82 -1.97 17.23 9.62
N ILE A 83 -1.53 16.88 8.40
CA ILE A 83 -0.32 16.07 8.22
C ILE A 83 0.91 16.84 8.71
N ASN A 84 1.00 18.14 8.39
CA ASN A 84 2.10 18.98 8.88
C ASN A 84 2.10 19.09 10.40
N GLU A 85 0.94 19.28 11.04
CA GLU A 85 0.81 19.32 12.49
C GLU A 85 1.30 18.01 13.14
N ILE A 86 0.86 16.86 12.60
CA ILE A 86 1.24 15.54 13.11
C ILE A 86 2.74 15.29 12.93
N LEU A 87 3.29 15.59 11.74
CA LEU A 87 4.72 15.41 11.46
C LEU A 87 5.59 16.33 12.32
N ASN A 88 5.16 17.56 12.59
CA ASN A 88 5.89 18.50 13.46
C ASN A 88 5.93 18.02 14.92
N LYS A 89 4.95 17.22 15.36
CA LYS A 89 4.93 16.62 16.70
C LYS A 89 5.73 15.32 16.80
N ASP A 90 6.04 14.65 15.68
CA ASP A 90 6.88 13.44 15.68
C ASP A 90 8.37 13.80 15.76
N LYS A 91 8.97 13.61 16.94
CA LYS A 91 10.41 13.79 17.18
C LYS A 91 11.29 12.94 16.25
N PHE A 92 10.73 11.88 15.65
CA PHE A 92 11.42 10.99 14.73
C PHE A 92 10.94 11.14 13.27
N ARG A 93 10.31 12.26 12.90
CA ARG A 93 9.84 12.53 11.53
C ARG A 93 10.88 12.27 10.45
N GLU A 94 12.15 12.48 10.75
CA GLU A 94 13.27 12.27 9.82
C GLU A 94 13.53 10.78 9.51
N TYR A 95 13.00 9.86 10.31
CA TYR A 95 13.06 8.41 10.07
C TYR A 95 11.80 7.87 9.36
N ARG A 96 10.79 8.71 9.13
CA ARG A 96 9.51 8.31 8.56
C ARG A 96 9.47 8.59 7.07
N GLN A 97 8.65 7.83 6.37
CA GLN A 97 8.20 8.16 5.03
C GLN A 97 6.67 8.10 5.01
N LEU A 98 6.01 9.12 4.44
CA LEU A 98 4.55 9.25 4.43
C LEU A 98 4.08 9.56 3.00
N ALA A 99 2.97 8.97 2.59
CA ALA A 99 2.20 9.42 1.43
C ALA A 99 0.70 9.40 1.73
N VAL A 100 0.00 10.41 1.21
CA VAL A 100 -1.46 10.53 1.26
C VAL A 100 -1.97 10.86 -0.14
N LEU A 101 -2.96 10.11 -0.62
CA LEU A 101 -3.72 10.37 -1.83
C LEU A 101 -5.19 10.51 -1.46
N SER A 102 -5.83 11.58 -1.95
CA SER A 102 -7.26 11.85 -1.82
C SER A 102 -8.01 11.36 -3.05
N ILE A 103 -9.28 10.99 -2.89
CA ILE A 103 -10.20 10.67 -3.99
C ILE A 103 -10.40 11.85 -4.95
N ASN A 104 -10.14 13.07 -4.47
CA ASN A 104 -10.15 14.30 -5.27
C ASN A 104 -8.82 14.55 -6.01
N GLY A 105 -7.83 13.66 -5.86
CA GLY A 105 -6.53 13.76 -6.53
C GLY A 105 -5.47 14.56 -5.78
N GLU A 106 -5.78 15.10 -4.60
CA GLU A 106 -4.81 15.78 -3.73
C GLU A 106 -3.75 14.79 -3.24
N LYS A 107 -2.49 15.24 -3.22
CA LYS A 107 -1.34 14.39 -2.88
C LYS A 107 -0.47 15.09 -1.85
N PHE A 108 0.01 14.32 -0.88
CA PHE A 108 1.03 14.74 0.07
C PHE A 108 2.10 13.65 0.18
N THR A 109 3.37 14.04 0.26
CA THR A 109 4.48 13.13 0.55
C THR A 109 5.44 13.76 1.55
N HIS A 110 6.07 12.91 2.36
CA HIS A 110 7.20 13.29 3.22
C HIS A 110 8.21 12.14 3.21
N THR A 111 9.49 12.47 2.99
CA THR A 111 10.60 11.50 3.09
C THR A 111 11.64 12.11 4.02
N GLY A 112 11.74 11.58 5.24
CA GLY A 112 12.69 12.08 6.22
C GLY A 112 14.15 11.84 5.83
N SER A 113 15.05 12.74 6.19
CA SER A 113 16.47 12.68 5.82
C SER A 113 17.23 11.45 6.33
N LYS A 114 16.75 10.81 7.40
CA LYS A 114 17.31 9.59 8.00
C LYS A 114 16.72 8.29 7.46
N THR A 115 15.77 8.38 6.52
CA THR A 115 15.37 7.21 5.73
C THR A 115 16.53 6.76 4.83
N LYS A 116 16.53 5.49 4.45
CA LYS A 116 17.72 4.83 3.86
C LYS A 116 17.61 4.73 2.34
N ASP A 117 18.70 5.08 1.69
CA ASP A 117 18.80 5.08 0.23
C ASP A 117 18.84 3.65 -0.33
N PHE A 118 18.39 3.42 -1.57
CA PHE A 118 17.67 4.41 -2.37
C PHE A 118 16.27 4.66 -1.80
N LYS A 119 15.91 5.93 -1.66
CA LYS A 119 14.58 6.37 -1.20
C LYS A 119 14.07 7.49 -2.06
N GLY A 120 12.76 7.59 -2.16
CA GLY A 120 12.12 8.67 -2.87
C GLY A 120 10.66 8.40 -3.13
N PHE A 121 10.08 9.27 -3.94
CA PHE A 121 8.72 9.13 -4.45
C PHE A 121 8.64 9.72 -5.85
N ILE A 122 7.63 9.29 -6.60
CA ILE A 122 7.20 9.88 -7.86
C ILE A 122 5.71 10.13 -7.76
N THR A 123 5.27 11.34 -8.15
CA THR A 123 3.86 11.70 -8.25
C THR A 123 3.42 11.66 -9.71
N GLY A 124 2.46 10.79 -10.02
CA GLY A 124 1.79 10.71 -11.32
C GLY A 124 0.55 11.60 -11.38
N LYS A 125 -0.25 11.46 -12.43
CA LYS A 125 -1.53 12.17 -12.57
C LYS A 125 -2.50 11.75 -11.48
N ASN A 126 -2.63 10.44 -11.27
CA ASN A 126 -3.60 9.85 -10.34
C ASN A 126 -2.94 8.88 -9.36
N SER A 127 -1.65 9.05 -9.08
CA SER A 127 -0.90 8.07 -8.30
C SER A 127 0.31 8.64 -7.57
N ILE A 128 0.82 7.88 -6.61
CA ILE A 128 2.07 8.13 -5.90
C ILE A 128 2.83 6.80 -5.77
N SER A 129 4.01 6.70 -6.37
CA SER A 129 4.96 5.61 -6.13
C SER A 129 5.95 6.09 -5.05
N ILE A 130 6.18 5.33 -3.99
CA ILE A 130 7.03 5.75 -2.85
C ILE A 130 7.74 4.56 -2.21
N GLY A 131 9.00 4.75 -1.84
CA GLY A 131 9.79 3.66 -1.24
C GLY A 131 11.12 4.08 -0.63
N ASN A 132 11.74 3.12 0.06
CA ASN A 132 13.01 3.21 0.77
C ASN A 132 13.71 1.84 0.80
N PHE A 133 15.04 1.83 0.96
CA PHE A 133 15.90 0.66 0.70
C PHE A 133 15.64 0.00 -0.66
N LEU A 134 15.39 0.82 -1.66
CA LEU A 134 15.23 0.32 -3.01
C LEU A 134 16.60 0.04 -3.61
N TYR A 135 16.66 -0.89 -4.55
CA TYR A 135 17.89 -1.13 -5.29
C TYR A 135 18.38 0.12 -6.01
N ASN A 136 17.45 0.85 -6.62
CA ASN A 136 17.68 2.03 -7.43
C ASN A 136 16.34 2.75 -7.68
N GLU A 137 16.41 3.90 -8.36
CA GLU A 137 15.24 4.71 -8.71
C GLU A 137 14.27 4.04 -9.70
N LYS A 138 14.74 3.13 -10.56
CA LYS A 138 13.92 2.44 -11.56
C LYS A 138 12.79 1.66 -10.93
N VAL A 139 12.94 1.19 -9.68
CA VAL A 139 11.86 0.58 -8.92
C VAL A 139 10.64 1.50 -8.86
N LEU A 140 10.84 2.79 -8.54
CA LEU A 140 9.75 3.75 -8.47
C LEU A 140 9.22 4.13 -9.86
N ILE A 141 10.13 4.31 -10.83
CA ILE A 141 9.81 4.69 -12.21
C ILE A 141 8.95 3.62 -12.87
N ASP A 142 9.35 2.35 -12.81
CA ASP A 142 8.64 1.24 -13.45
C ASP A 142 7.29 0.98 -12.78
N MET A 143 7.19 1.13 -11.45
CA MET A 143 5.92 1.11 -10.73
C MET A 143 4.96 2.19 -11.22
N MET A 144 5.44 3.43 -11.33
CA MET A 144 4.67 4.59 -11.77
C MET A 144 4.22 4.43 -13.23
N LYS A 145 5.16 4.12 -14.12
CA LYS A 145 4.92 3.92 -15.55
C LYS A 145 3.86 2.83 -15.77
N THR A 146 4.03 1.68 -15.12
CA THR A 146 3.06 0.58 -15.20
C THR A 146 1.66 1.01 -14.74
N PHE A 147 1.56 1.82 -13.68
CA PHE A 147 0.27 2.28 -13.18
C PHE A 147 -0.46 3.20 -14.16
N GLU A 148 0.25 4.18 -14.71
CA GLU A 148 -0.31 5.23 -15.57
C GLU A 148 -0.59 4.71 -16.99
N GLU A 149 0.23 3.81 -17.54
CA GLU A 149 0.04 3.26 -18.89
C GLU A 149 -1.13 2.28 -19.00
N ASN A 150 -1.59 1.71 -17.88
CA ASN A 150 -2.67 0.72 -17.86
C ASN A 150 -3.99 1.33 -17.35
N SER A 151 -4.28 2.58 -17.72
CA SER A 151 -5.42 3.34 -17.17
C SER A 151 -6.81 2.76 -17.48
N ASP A 152 -6.90 1.89 -18.48
CA ASP A 152 -8.08 1.14 -18.93
C ASP A 152 -8.31 -0.16 -18.12
N ILE A 153 -7.32 -0.59 -17.33
CA ILE A 153 -7.40 -1.77 -16.47
C ILE A 153 -8.00 -1.40 -15.09
N GLU A 154 -8.64 -2.37 -14.44
CA GLU A 154 -9.18 -2.20 -13.09
C GLU A 154 -8.10 -1.83 -12.06
N LEU A 155 -8.46 -0.94 -11.13
CA LEU A 155 -7.53 -0.33 -10.17
C LEU A 155 -6.67 -1.35 -9.40
N GLY A 156 -7.27 -2.43 -8.88
CA GLY A 156 -6.53 -3.43 -8.11
C GLY A 156 -5.50 -4.20 -8.94
N ASP A 157 -5.81 -4.49 -10.20
CA ASP A 157 -4.88 -5.15 -11.11
C ASP A 157 -3.72 -4.21 -11.45
N ARG A 158 -3.98 -2.93 -11.72
CA ARG A 158 -2.95 -1.90 -11.93
C ARG A 158 -1.99 -1.77 -10.74
N LEU A 159 -2.54 -1.70 -9.52
CA LEU A 159 -1.74 -1.60 -8.29
C LEU A 159 -0.83 -2.83 -8.10
N ILE A 160 -1.35 -4.05 -8.33
CA ILE A 160 -0.56 -5.28 -8.25
C ILE A 160 0.48 -5.36 -9.38
N MET A 161 0.13 -4.96 -10.60
CA MET A 161 1.05 -4.90 -11.74
C MET A 161 2.21 -3.95 -11.45
N SER A 162 1.95 -2.80 -10.84
CA SER A 162 2.99 -1.89 -10.37
C SER A 162 3.93 -2.56 -9.36
N LEU A 163 3.41 -3.26 -8.34
CA LEU A 163 4.28 -3.99 -7.40
C LEU A 163 5.18 -5.02 -8.10
N LYS A 164 4.65 -5.75 -9.09
CA LYS A 164 5.42 -6.69 -9.91
C LYS A 164 6.51 -5.99 -10.72
N ALA A 165 6.20 -4.82 -11.30
CA ALA A 165 7.17 -4.02 -12.03
C ALA A 165 8.30 -3.52 -11.12
N GLY A 166 7.97 -3.02 -9.93
CA GLY A 166 8.95 -2.61 -8.92
C GLY A 166 9.87 -3.75 -8.48
N LYS A 167 9.30 -4.93 -8.23
CA LYS A 167 10.06 -6.16 -7.94
C LYS A 167 11.01 -6.52 -9.09
N LYS A 168 10.53 -6.47 -10.35
CA LYS A 168 11.33 -6.76 -11.55
C LYS A 168 12.46 -5.76 -11.77
N ALA A 169 12.26 -4.49 -11.42
CA ALA A 169 13.26 -3.43 -11.51
C ALA A 169 14.36 -3.51 -10.42
N GLY A 170 14.23 -4.44 -9.48
CA GLY A 170 15.22 -4.75 -8.45
C GLY A 170 14.61 -4.91 -7.06
N GLY A 171 13.46 -4.32 -6.77
CA GLY A 171 12.83 -4.39 -5.45
C GLY A 171 13.72 -3.80 -4.35
N GLN A 172 13.90 -4.56 -3.27
CA GLN A 172 14.51 -4.12 -2.00
C GLN A 172 15.89 -4.73 -1.76
N PHE A 173 16.75 -3.98 -1.06
CA PHE A 173 18.13 -4.37 -0.78
C PHE A 173 18.52 -4.17 0.68
N GLY A 174 19.22 -5.17 1.24
CA GLY A 174 19.75 -5.13 2.60
C GLY A 174 20.84 -4.08 2.78
N SER A 175 21.19 -3.80 4.03
CA SER A 175 22.29 -2.88 4.37
C SER A 175 23.67 -3.33 3.85
N ASP A 176 23.79 -4.60 3.48
CA ASP A 176 24.95 -5.23 2.87
C ASP A 176 24.93 -5.19 1.33
N GLY A 177 23.93 -4.54 0.73
CA GLY A 177 23.80 -4.45 -0.73
C GLY A 177 23.32 -5.74 -1.39
N GLN A 178 22.84 -6.72 -0.62
CA GLN A 178 22.25 -7.94 -1.17
C GLN A 178 20.75 -7.78 -1.43
N TYR A 179 20.25 -8.45 -2.47
CA TYR A 179 18.82 -8.50 -2.75
C TYR A 179 18.08 -9.10 -1.54
N LEU A 180 17.01 -8.44 -1.13
CA LEU A 180 16.22 -8.86 0.00
C LEU A 180 14.76 -9.09 -0.45
N PRO A 181 14.30 -10.36 -0.51
CA PRO A 181 12.99 -10.68 -1.05
C PRO A 181 11.88 -10.18 -0.12
N GLU A 182 10.80 -9.67 -0.70
CA GLU A 182 9.63 -9.28 0.08
C GLU A 182 9.05 -10.52 0.79
N ARG A 183 8.58 -10.34 2.03
CA ARG A 183 7.94 -11.40 2.83
C ARG A 183 6.48 -11.11 3.14
N SER A 184 6.03 -9.87 3.03
CA SER A 184 4.61 -9.53 3.15
C SER A 184 4.18 -8.51 2.11
N ALA A 185 2.89 -8.52 1.78
CA ALA A 185 2.27 -7.58 0.86
C ALA A 185 0.80 -7.33 1.22
N CYS A 186 0.28 -6.18 0.84
CA CYS A 186 -1.11 -5.80 1.09
C CYS A 186 -1.67 -5.00 -0.09
N LEU A 187 -2.97 -5.17 -0.33
CA LEU A 187 -3.79 -4.39 -1.26
C LEU A 187 -5.03 -3.93 -0.51
N MET A 188 -5.30 -2.63 -0.55
CA MET A 188 -6.55 -2.06 -0.06
C MET A 188 -7.18 -1.21 -1.17
N ILE A 189 -8.49 -1.38 -1.42
CA ILE A 189 -9.25 -0.60 -2.39
C ILE A 189 -10.59 -0.18 -1.80
N GLY A 190 -10.87 1.12 -1.82
CA GLY A 190 -12.16 1.69 -1.42
C GLY A 190 -12.86 2.33 -2.60
N SER A 191 -14.19 2.34 -2.55
CA SER A 191 -15.06 3.10 -3.45
C SER A 191 -16.00 3.97 -2.65
N LYS A 192 -16.28 5.19 -3.11
CA LYS A 192 -17.18 6.14 -2.43
C LYS A 192 -18.59 5.56 -2.20
N ASN A 193 -19.01 4.62 -3.05
CA ASN A 193 -20.36 4.05 -3.04
C ASN A 193 -20.43 2.65 -2.41
N GLU A 194 -19.32 2.15 -1.86
CA GLU A 194 -19.27 0.82 -1.23
C GLU A 194 -19.17 0.94 0.28
N ILE A 195 -19.90 0.07 0.99
CA ILE A 195 -20.01 0.07 2.45
C ILE A 195 -18.76 -0.46 3.17
N PHE A 196 -17.94 -1.29 2.52
CA PHE A 196 -16.66 -1.74 3.04
C PHE A 196 -15.66 -1.93 1.89
N PRO A 197 -14.36 -1.75 2.16
CA PRO A 197 -13.32 -1.85 1.13
C PRO A 197 -12.93 -3.30 0.83
N ILE A 198 -12.21 -3.49 -0.27
CA ILE A 198 -11.36 -4.65 -0.48
C ILE A 198 -10.12 -4.48 0.42
N ASP A 199 -9.82 -5.45 1.28
CA ASP A 199 -8.60 -5.50 2.10
C ASP A 199 -8.03 -6.93 2.03
N ILE A 200 -6.94 -7.08 1.28
CA ILE A 200 -6.26 -8.37 1.09
C ILE A 200 -4.85 -8.26 1.61
N ARG A 201 -4.48 -9.20 2.48
CA ARG A 201 -3.20 -9.23 3.17
C ARG A 201 -2.53 -10.57 3.02
N VAL A 202 -1.25 -10.52 2.66
CA VAL A 202 -0.31 -11.64 2.77
C VAL A 202 0.69 -11.25 3.84
N ASP A 203 0.43 -11.69 5.07
CA ASP A 203 1.23 -11.28 6.23
C ASP A 203 2.59 -12.01 6.30
N PHE A 204 2.69 -13.18 5.65
CA PHE A 204 3.93 -13.89 5.38
C PHE A 204 3.80 -14.76 4.13
N SER A 205 4.76 -14.68 3.22
CA SER A 205 4.97 -15.62 2.11
C SER A 205 6.39 -15.45 1.55
N ASN A 206 6.93 -16.47 0.89
CA ASN A 206 8.15 -16.34 0.08
C ASN A 206 7.90 -15.68 -1.29
N LYS A 207 6.64 -15.51 -1.67
CA LYS A 207 6.17 -14.91 -2.94
C LYS A 207 4.94 -14.01 -2.68
N PRO A 208 5.05 -13.00 -1.80
CA PRO A 208 3.87 -12.31 -1.28
C PRO A 208 3.13 -11.50 -2.33
N VAL A 209 3.82 -10.95 -3.34
CA VAL A 209 3.18 -10.19 -4.43
C VAL A 209 2.37 -11.13 -5.34
N GLU A 210 2.89 -12.31 -5.63
CA GLU A 210 2.21 -13.34 -6.42
C GLU A 210 1.00 -13.90 -5.67
N ASP A 211 1.14 -14.18 -4.37
CA ASP A 211 0.04 -14.70 -3.55
C ASP A 211 -1.03 -13.63 -3.31
N LEU A 212 -0.63 -12.36 -3.16
CA LEU A 212 -1.57 -11.22 -3.12
C LEU A 212 -2.37 -11.15 -4.43
N SER A 213 -1.71 -11.36 -5.57
CA SER A 213 -2.36 -11.38 -6.88
C SER A 213 -3.37 -12.52 -7.01
N LYS A 214 -3.06 -13.72 -6.50
CA LYS A 214 -4.01 -14.85 -6.48
C LYS A 214 -5.19 -14.57 -5.56
N ALA A 215 -4.92 -14.12 -4.33
CA ALA A 215 -5.94 -13.83 -3.33
C ALA A 215 -6.90 -12.73 -3.81
N TYR A 216 -6.39 -11.66 -4.41
CA TYR A 216 -7.21 -10.60 -5.00
C TYR A 216 -8.10 -11.12 -6.13
N LYS A 217 -7.58 -11.97 -7.03
CA LYS A 217 -8.38 -12.56 -8.12
C LYS A 217 -9.55 -13.39 -7.60
N GLU A 218 -9.37 -14.17 -6.54
CA GLU A 218 -10.47 -14.94 -5.94
C GLU A 218 -11.45 -14.02 -5.19
N TYR A 219 -10.95 -13.08 -4.39
CA TYR A 219 -11.80 -12.14 -3.67
C TYR A 219 -12.65 -11.28 -4.61
N ARG A 220 -12.08 -10.80 -5.72
CA ARG A 220 -12.77 -9.97 -6.70
C ARG A 220 -14.03 -10.64 -7.26
N LYS A 221 -14.06 -11.96 -7.40
CA LYS A 221 -15.25 -12.73 -7.82
C LYS A 221 -16.38 -12.68 -6.79
N MET A 222 -16.03 -12.45 -5.53
CA MET A 222 -16.93 -12.45 -4.39
C MET A 222 -17.25 -11.06 -3.86
N HIS A 223 -16.55 -10.00 -4.26
CA HIS A 223 -16.73 -8.65 -3.71
C HIS A 223 -18.19 -8.17 -3.80
N ASN A 224 -18.79 -8.25 -4.99
CA ASN A 224 -20.20 -7.89 -5.18
C ASN A 224 -21.15 -8.79 -4.39
N TYR A 225 -20.81 -10.06 -4.18
CA TYR A 225 -21.58 -10.95 -3.31
C TYR A 225 -21.56 -10.46 -1.87
N TYR A 226 -20.39 -10.08 -1.35
CA TYR A 226 -20.27 -9.61 0.02
C TYR A 226 -21.01 -8.28 0.23
N LEU A 227 -20.93 -7.36 -0.75
CA LEU A 227 -21.68 -6.11 -0.71
C LEU A 227 -23.19 -6.38 -0.66
N ALA A 228 -23.70 -7.20 -1.58
CA ALA A 228 -25.12 -7.56 -1.63
C ALA A 228 -25.59 -8.32 -0.38
N ARG A 229 -24.75 -9.22 0.16
CA ARG A 229 -25.04 -9.94 1.41
C ARG A 229 -25.22 -9.00 2.59
N SER A 230 -24.39 -7.97 2.67
CA SER A 230 -24.46 -7.00 3.76
C SER A 230 -25.66 -6.06 3.62
N GLU A 231 -26.11 -5.79 2.40
CA GLU A 231 -27.29 -4.96 2.14
C GLU A 231 -28.59 -5.74 2.41
N ASN A 232 -28.74 -6.94 1.84
CA ASN A 232 -29.90 -7.78 2.08
C ASN A 232 -29.56 -9.28 1.92
N PRO A 233 -29.28 -9.99 3.03
CA PRO A 233 -28.90 -11.40 2.96
C PRO A 233 -30.04 -12.33 2.50
N SER A 234 -31.31 -11.89 2.56
CA SER A 234 -32.46 -12.72 2.15
C SER A 234 -32.65 -12.81 0.63
N LYS A 235 -32.03 -11.91 -0.15
CA LYS A 235 -32.20 -11.82 -1.61
C LYS A 235 -31.05 -12.41 -2.41
N ILE A 236 -30.09 -13.05 -1.74
CA ILE A 236 -28.89 -13.57 -2.37
C ILE A 236 -28.79 -15.09 -2.17
N PRO A 237 -28.21 -15.83 -3.12
CA PRO A 237 -27.99 -17.26 -2.98
C PRO A 237 -26.92 -17.58 -1.91
N SER A 238 -26.73 -18.86 -1.62
CA SER A 238 -25.57 -19.30 -0.82
C SER A 238 -24.26 -18.98 -1.54
N GLN A 239 -23.15 -18.97 -0.80
CA GLN A 239 -21.82 -18.70 -1.38
C GLN A 239 -21.44 -19.72 -2.46
N ASP A 240 -21.74 -20.99 -2.25
CA ASP A 240 -21.40 -22.05 -3.21
C ASP A 240 -22.25 -21.95 -4.49
N GLU A 241 -23.53 -21.58 -4.37
CA GLU A 241 -24.40 -21.31 -5.52
C GLU A 241 -23.93 -20.10 -6.32
N TRP A 242 -23.52 -19.02 -5.66
CA TRP A 242 -22.94 -17.85 -6.32
C TRP A 242 -21.71 -18.22 -7.16
N ILE A 243 -20.78 -19.01 -6.59
CA ILE A 243 -19.59 -19.48 -7.31
C ILE A 243 -19.96 -20.38 -8.49
N LYS A 244 -20.95 -21.28 -8.34
CA LYS A 244 -21.45 -22.11 -9.44
C LYS A 244 -21.97 -21.25 -10.60
N LYS A 245 -22.76 -20.20 -10.29
CA LYS A 245 -23.29 -19.24 -11.29
C LYS A 245 -22.19 -18.47 -12.02
N ILE A 246 -21.13 -18.02 -11.32
CA ILE A 246 -20.00 -17.36 -11.98
C ILE A 246 -19.29 -18.33 -12.94
N LYS A 247 -19.11 -19.59 -12.52
CA LYS A 247 -18.42 -20.59 -13.34
C LYS A 247 -19.23 -20.98 -14.58
N SER A 248 -20.55 -21.05 -14.52
CA SER A 248 -21.39 -21.32 -15.69
C SER A 248 -21.33 -20.19 -16.71
N ASN A 249 -21.47 -18.93 -16.26
CA ASN A 249 -21.46 -17.77 -17.16
C ASN A 249 -20.13 -17.54 -17.90
N ASN A 250 -19.03 -18.12 -17.41
CA ASN A 250 -17.72 -18.06 -18.07
C ASN A 250 -17.47 -19.23 -19.03
N LYS A 251 -18.33 -20.26 -19.06
CA LYS A 251 -18.24 -21.36 -20.04
C LYS A 251 -19.00 -21.05 -21.33
N ASP A 252 -19.95 -20.12 -21.26
CA ASP A 252 -20.80 -19.70 -22.38
C ASP A 252 -20.24 -18.47 -23.14
N LYS A 253 -18.99 -18.09 -22.87
CA LYS A 253 -18.23 -17.01 -23.52
C LYS A 253 -16.89 -17.53 -24.02
#